data_AF-A0A7E5WZN8-F1
#
_entry.id   AF-A0A7E5WZN8-F1
#
_cell.length_a   1.000
_cell.length_b   1.000
_cell.length_c   1.000
_cell.angle_alpha   90.00
_cell.angle_beta   90.00
_cell.angle_gamma   90.00
#
_symmetry.space_group_name_H-M   'P 1'
#
loop_
_entity.id
_entity.type
_entity.pdbx_description
1 polymer ?
#
loop_
_entity_poly.entity_id
_entity_poly.type
_entity_poly.pdbx_seq_one_letter_code
_entity_poly.pdbx_strand_id
1 'polypeptide(L)'
;MSIFDYLIDLANGRVLDCWRNSKFPTVNAAFFRESDPCKKNDGSVSERVICKNEQGEQVDCPYDDEIDDGEKSCGFLCFEGFGLGDGMASPYYADLGKKANDVFSKGYHFGVFKLDLKTKSESGVEFSSGITSNQESGKVSKVFGSLSSKYAVKDYGLTFTEKWNTDNTLATDITIQDKIAAGLKITLEGTFAPQTGTKTGKLKTSFANETVAVNTNLDLDLAGPIVDVAAVLNYQGWLAGVHGQFDSQKAKFSKNNFALGYQSKDFSLHTNVDNGKEFGGSIYQKVSEKIDCGISMKWTAGSADTLFGVGAKFALDADASLHAKINNKSLIGLGYQQKLRPGVVLTLSAAIDGQNFNAGGHKVGVALELEP
;
A
#
# COMPACT_ATOMS: atom_id res chain seq x y z
N MET A 1 22.54 37.93 -14.31
CA MET A 1 21.52 37.36 -15.22
C MET A 1 21.11 36.02 -14.63
N SER A 2 19.92 36.00 -14.02
CA SER A 2 19.44 34.94 -13.12
C SER A 2 18.37 34.11 -13.83
N ILE A 3 18.35 32.81 -13.55
CA ILE A 3 17.35 31.80 -13.98
C ILE A 3 15.88 32.18 -13.66
N PHE A 4 15.67 33.24 -12.87
CA PHE A 4 14.35 33.82 -12.59
C PHE A 4 13.69 34.51 -13.81
N ASP A 5 14.45 34.99 -14.79
CA ASP A 5 13.85 35.65 -15.98
C ASP A 5 13.26 34.66 -16.99
N TYR A 6 13.61 33.37 -16.92
CA TYR A 6 13.10 32.35 -17.85
C TYR A 6 11.78 31.71 -17.39
N LEU A 7 11.40 31.88 -16.12
CA LEU A 7 10.17 31.32 -15.56
C LEU A 7 8.99 32.28 -15.59
N ILE A 8 9.22 33.57 -15.86
CA ILE A 8 8.16 34.59 -15.93
C ILE A 8 7.61 34.75 -17.36
N ASP A 9 8.37 34.34 -18.39
CA ASP A 9 7.92 34.43 -19.80
C ASP A 9 7.00 33.28 -20.25
N LEU A 10 6.82 32.24 -19.41
CA LEU A 10 5.86 31.15 -19.62
C LEU A 10 4.50 31.40 -18.92
N ALA A 11 4.38 32.48 -18.15
CA ALA A 11 3.18 32.82 -17.38
C ALA A 11 2.21 33.78 -18.10
N ASN A 12 2.58 34.34 -19.25
CA ASN A 12 1.71 35.27 -19.99
C ASN A 12 1.21 34.66 -21.31
N GLY A 13 -0.02 34.15 -21.27
CA GLY A 13 -0.92 34.29 -22.43
C GLY A 13 -1.50 33.05 -23.10
N ARG A 14 -1.29 31.81 -22.63
CA ARG A 14 -1.87 30.62 -23.30
C ARG A 14 -2.42 29.49 -22.40
N VAL A 15 -2.58 29.71 -21.10
CA VAL A 15 -3.18 28.70 -20.18
C VAL A 15 -4.61 29.05 -19.76
N LEU A 16 -5.06 30.30 -19.94
CA LEU A 16 -6.41 30.73 -19.58
C LEU A 16 -7.50 30.37 -20.61
N ASP A 17 -7.14 29.97 -21.84
CA ASP A 17 -8.12 29.56 -22.86
C ASP A 17 -8.47 28.06 -22.80
N CYS A 18 -7.63 27.21 -22.20
CA CYS A 18 -7.95 25.79 -22.00
C CYS A 18 -8.87 25.53 -20.79
N TRP A 19 -8.97 26.47 -19.85
CA TRP A 19 -9.86 26.36 -18.69
C TRP A 19 -11.29 26.84 -18.97
N ARG A 20 -11.51 27.61 -20.05
CA ARG A 20 -12.84 28.15 -20.40
C ARG A 20 -13.66 27.28 -21.36
N ASN A 21 -13.02 26.31 -22.04
CA ASN A 21 -13.67 25.42 -23.02
C ASN A 21 -13.67 23.93 -22.63
N SER A 22 -13.28 23.58 -21.41
CA SER A 22 -13.37 22.21 -20.91
C SER A 22 -14.79 21.95 -20.40
N LYS A 23 -15.62 21.25 -21.19
CA LYS A 23 -16.91 20.72 -20.72
C LYS A 23 -16.64 19.71 -19.60
N PHE A 24 -16.96 20.05 -18.37
CA PHE A 24 -17.03 19.09 -17.27
C PHE A 24 -18.09 18.03 -17.60
N PRO A 25 -17.78 16.72 -17.53
CA PRO A 25 -18.81 15.70 -17.66
C PRO A 25 -19.75 15.80 -16.45
N THR A 26 -21.02 16.02 -16.75
CA THR A 26 -22.12 15.98 -15.78
C THR A 26 -22.27 14.53 -15.31
N VAL A 27 -22.22 14.29 -14.00
CA VAL A 27 -22.46 12.96 -13.43
C VAL A 27 -23.95 12.65 -13.63
N ASN A 28 -24.27 11.74 -14.55
CA ASN A 28 -25.64 11.26 -14.75
C ASN A 28 -25.98 10.19 -13.70
N ALA A 29 -27.23 10.21 -13.23
CA ALA A 29 -27.79 9.31 -12.22
C ALA A 29 -27.66 7.82 -12.62
N ALA A 30 -27.61 6.92 -11.63
CA ALA A 30 -27.47 5.49 -11.83
C ALA A 30 -28.77 4.89 -12.43
N PHE A 31 -28.63 4.05 -13.45
CA PHE A 31 -29.72 3.26 -14.04
C PHE A 31 -29.43 1.77 -13.85
N PHE A 32 -30.48 0.99 -13.59
CA PHE A 32 -30.38 -0.47 -13.44
C PHE A 32 -30.88 -1.14 -14.73
N ARG A 33 -30.06 -2.00 -15.33
CA ARG A 33 -30.41 -2.81 -16.52
C ARG A 33 -30.79 -4.22 -16.09
N GLU A 34 -31.96 -4.65 -16.53
CA GLU A 34 -32.49 -5.99 -16.30
C GLU A 34 -32.83 -6.62 -17.67
N SER A 35 -32.46 -7.88 -17.88
CA SER A 35 -32.65 -8.60 -19.15
C SER A 35 -33.71 -9.69 -18.97
N ASP A 36 -34.83 -9.54 -19.69
CA ASP A 36 -35.92 -10.51 -19.66
C ASP A 36 -35.97 -11.33 -20.96
N PRO A 37 -36.11 -12.66 -20.89
CA PRO A 37 -36.26 -13.50 -22.07
C PRO A 37 -37.67 -13.37 -22.66
N CYS A 38 -37.76 -12.99 -23.94
CA CYS A 38 -39.00 -12.94 -24.70
C CYS A 38 -38.97 -13.93 -25.88
N LYS A 39 -40.10 -14.60 -26.13
CA LYS A 39 -40.25 -15.50 -27.28
C LYS A 39 -40.75 -14.72 -28.50
N LYS A 40 -40.05 -14.86 -29.62
CA LYS A 40 -40.50 -14.37 -30.92
C LYS A 40 -41.56 -15.32 -31.51
N ASN A 41 -42.36 -14.82 -32.45
CA ASN A 41 -43.45 -15.56 -33.09
C ASN A 41 -42.97 -16.76 -33.95
N ASP A 42 -41.66 -16.90 -34.19
CA ASP A 42 -41.02 -18.04 -34.85
C ASP A 42 -40.57 -19.15 -33.86
N GLY A 43 -40.80 -18.96 -32.56
CA GLY A 43 -40.43 -19.90 -31.50
C GLY A 43 -39.02 -19.73 -30.95
N SER A 44 -38.22 -18.78 -31.45
CA SER A 44 -36.90 -18.45 -30.90
C SER A 44 -36.98 -17.57 -29.64
N VAL A 45 -36.03 -17.74 -28.71
CA VAL A 45 -35.92 -16.92 -27.49
C VAL A 45 -34.92 -15.80 -27.75
N SER A 46 -35.32 -14.55 -27.51
CA SER A 46 -34.45 -13.38 -27.52
C SER A 46 -34.47 -12.69 -26.15
N GLU A 47 -33.42 -11.95 -25.80
CA GLU A 47 -33.41 -11.13 -24.59
C GLU A 47 -33.81 -9.70 -24.93
N ARG A 48 -34.74 -9.13 -24.16
CA ARG A 48 -35.09 -7.71 -24.20
C ARG A 48 -34.47 -7.03 -22.99
N VAL A 49 -33.73 -5.96 -23.21
CA VAL A 49 -33.14 -5.16 -22.14
C VAL A 49 -34.16 -4.10 -21.72
N ILE A 50 -34.43 -4.00 -20.42
CA ILE A 50 -35.31 -2.99 -19.82
C ILE A 50 -34.46 -2.15 -18.86
N CYS A 51 -34.50 -0.82 -19.02
CA CYS A 51 -33.87 0.12 -18.10
C CYS A 51 -34.88 0.62 -17.07
N LYS A 52 -34.50 0.61 -15.80
CA LYS A 52 -35.29 1.20 -14.70
C LYS A 52 -34.51 2.32 -14.03
N ASN A 53 -35.23 3.37 -13.63
CA ASN A 53 -34.68 4.43 -12.79
C ASN A 53 -34.55 3.97 -11.32
N GLU A 54 -33.94 4.79 -10.45
CA GLU A 54 -33.77 4.47 -9.02
C GLU A 54 -35.09 4.26 -8.25
N GLN A 55 -36.22 4.65 -8.83
CA GLN A 55 -37.56 4.51 -8.27
C GLN A 55 -38.32 3.27 -8.81
N GLY A 56 -37.68 2.48 -9.69
CA GLY A 56 -38.23 1.23 -10.23
C GLY A 56 -39.16 1.40 -11.43
N GLU A 57 -39.31 2.62 -11.96
CA GLU A 57 -40.13 2.90 -13.14
C GLU A 57 -39.33 2.61 -14.43
N GLN A 58 -40.01 2.05 -15.43
CA GLN A 58 -39.43 1.76 -16.73
C GLN A 58 -39.13 3.05 -17.47
N VAL A 59 -37.88 3.22 -17.89
CA VAL A 59 -37.41 4.38 -18.66
C VAL A 59 -36.73 3.89 -19.94
N ASP A 60 -36.73 4.73 -20.98
CA ASP A 60 -36.02 4.43 -22.21
C ASP A 60 -34.51 4.39 -21.97
N CYS A 61 -33.85 3.36 -22.50
CA CYS A 61 -32.41 3.20 -22.36
C CYS A 61 -31.69 4.29 -23.17
N PRO A 62 -30.69 4.99 -22.61
CA PRO A 62 -29.93 5.97 -23.38
C PRO A 62 -29.09 5.25 -24.44
N TYR A 63 -29.21 5.71 -25.70
CA TYR A 63 -28.61 5.19 -26.94
C TYR A 63 -29.24 3.91 -27.52
N ASP A 64 -30.34 4.10 -28.25
CA ASP A 64 -30.70 3.32 -29.44
C ASP A 64 -30.76 4.34 -30.59
N ASP A 65 -29.76 4.37 -31.49
CA ASP A 65 -29.95 4.98 -32.80
C ASP A 65 -30.69 3.96 -33.68
N GLU A 66 -31.83 4.40 -34.19
CA GLU A 66 -32.83 3.59 -34.87
C GLU A 66 -32.33 2.88 -36.14
N ILE A 67 -32.99 1.75 -36.38
CA ILE A 67 -32.96 0.86 -37.54
C ILE A 67 -33.30 1.60 -38.83
N ASP A 68 -32.49 1.45 -39.89
CA ASP A 68 -33.03 1.39 -41.25
C ASP A 68 -32.16 0.54 -42.18
N ASP A 69 -32.86 -0.06 -43.13
CA ASP A 69 -32.51 -1.23 -43.94
C ASP A 69 -31.35 -1.06 -44.93
N GLY A 70 -30.63 -2.17 -45.21
CA GLY A 70 -30.01 -2.39 -46.52
C GLY A 70 -28.54 -2.81 -46.54
N GLU A 71 -28.33 -4.08 -46.88
CA GLU A 71 -27.21 -4.64 -47.66
C GLU A 71 -25.76 -4.08 -47.52
N LYS A 72 -24.85 -5.03 -47.25
CA LYS A 72 -23.47 -5.17 -47.77
C LYS A 72 -22.29 -4.67 -46.93
N SER A 73 -21.56 -5.71 -46.52
CA SER A 73 -20.14 -5.95 -46.77
C SER A 73 -19.16 -5.65 -45.63
N CYS A 74 -18.34 -6.68 -45.39
CA CYS A 74 -17.16 -6.69 -44.57
C CYS A 74 -16.26 -5.46 -44.80
N GLY A 75 -15.79 -4.92 -43.69
CA GLY A 75 -14.46 -4.31 -43.60
C GLY A 75 -14.50 -2.87 -43.14
N PHE A 76 -14.23 -2.64 -41.86
CA PHE A 76 -13.07 -1.85 -41.42
C PHE A 76 -12.99 -1.80 -39.88
N LEU A 77 -11.85 -2.26 -39.37
CA LEU A 77 -11.20 -1.87 -38.12
C LEU A 77 -12.00 -1.97 -36.80
N CYS A 78 -11.93 -3.15 -36.18
CA CYS A 78 -11.94 -3.24 -34.73
C CYS A 78 -10.74 -2.46 -34.17
N PHE A 79 -10.96 -1.24 -33.69
CA PHE A 79 -10.18 -0.76 -32.55
C PHE A 79 -10.68 -1.54 -31.35
N GLU A 80 -9.89 -2.52 -30.92
CA GLU A 80 -10.09 -3.23 -29.65
C GLU A 80 -10.15 -2.18 -28.53
N GLY A 81 -11.37 -1.90 -28.07
CA GLY A 81 -11.62 -1.26 -26.79
C GLY A 81 -11.05 -2.18 -25.72
N PHE A 82 -9.81 -1.89 -25.31
CA PHE A 82 -9.19 -2.48 -24.14
C PHE A 82 -10.18 -2.38 -22.98
N GLY A 83 -10.64 -3.54 -22.52
CA GLY A 83 -11.46 -3.64 -21.32
C GLY A 83 -10.78 -2.90 -20.18
N LEU A 84 -11.53 -1.97 -19.58
CA LEU A 84 -11.22 -1.39 -18.29
C LEU A 84 -11.09 -2.56 -17.30
N GLY A 85 -9.85 -2.99 -17.05
CA GLY A 85 -9.57 -3.98 -16.02
C GLY A 85 -9.90 -3.37 -14.66
N ASP A 86 -10.53 -4.17 -13.79
CA ASP A 86 -10.80 -3.86 -12.38
C ASP A 86 -9.71 -2.96 -11.77
N GLY A 87 -10.01 -1.66 -11.69
CA GLY A 87 -9.04 -0.64 -11.35
C GLY A 87 -8.65 -0.72 -9.88
N MET A 88 -7.54 -1.42 -9.56
CA MET A 88 -6.91 -1.26 -8.26
C MET A 88 -6.43 0.18 -8.12
N ALA A 89 -6.77 0.81 -6.99
CA ALA A 89 -6.22 2.12 -6.63
C ALA A 89 -4.68 2.10 -6.71
N SER A 90 -4.12 3.19 -7.21
CA SER A 90 -2.66 3.38 -7.28
C SER A 90 -2.03 3.21 -5.89
N PRO A 91 -0.89 2.51 -5.78
CA PRO A 91 -0.20 2.37 -4.50
C PRO A 91 0.34 3.72 -4.03
N TYR A 92 0.40 3.90 -2.71
CA TYR A 92 1.10 5.02 -2.10
C TYR A 92 2.62 4.87 -2.26
N TYR A 93 3.36 5.98 -2.13
CA TYR A 93 4.81 5.98 -2.32
C TYR A 93 5.54 4.95 -1.44
N ALA A 94 5.10 4.80 -0.19
CA ALA A 94 5.67 3.84 0.76
C ALA A 94 5.37 2.36 0.41
N ASP A 95 4.37 2.11 -0.42
CA ASP A 95 4.00 0.77 -0.88
C ASP A 95 4.70 0.39 -2.20
N LEU A 96 5.46 1.29 -2.81
CA LEU A 96 6.29 0.97 -3.96
C LEU A 96 7.37 -0.06 -3.58
N GLY A 97 7.49 -1.14 -4.35
CA GLY A 97 8.41 -2.24 -4.05
C GLY A 97 7.99 -3.12 -2.87
N LYS A 98 6.80 -2.91 -2.29
CA LYS A 98 6.30 -3.68 -1.13
C LYS A 98 6.28 -5.18 -1.37
N LYS A 99 5.90 -5.65 -2.57
CA LYS A 99 5.89 -7.09 -2.89
C LYS A 99 7.29 -7.71 -2.73
N ALA A 100 8.33 -7.03 -3.19
CA ALA A 100 9.71 -7.51 -3.01
C ALA A 100 10.12 -7.42 -1.54
N ASN A 101 9.82 -6.30 -0.87
CA ASN A 101 10.12 -6.12 0.55
C ASN A 101 9.43 -7.17 1.43
N ASP A 102 8.22 -7.59 1.09
CA ASP A 102 7.47 -8.64 1.78
C ASP A 102 8.22 -9.97 1.75
N VAL A 103 8.84 -10.35 0.62
CA VAL A 103 9.69 -11.56 0.50
C VAL A 103 10.89 -11.49 1.45
N PHE A 104 11.42 -10.29 1.73
CA PHE A 104 12.57 -10.12 2.63
C PHE A 104 12.19 -9.87 4.09
N SER A 105 10.93 -9.57 4.41
CA SER A 105 10.53 -9.11 5.75
C SER A 105 9.52 -10.03 6.44
N LYS A 106 8.52 -10.55 5.71
CA LYS A 106 7.51 -11.45 6.28
C LYS A 106 8.10 -12.84 6.54
N GLY A 107 7.64 -13.51 7.58
CA GLY A 107 8.13 -14.84 7.97
C GLY A 107 9.48 -14.83 8.71
N TYR A 108 10.02 -13.67 9.07
CA TYR A 108 11.29 -13.53 9.79
C TYR A 108 11.15 -12.75 11.10
N HIS A 109 11.57 -13.36 12.20
CA HIS A 109 11.55 -12.78 13.55
C HIS A 109 12.88 -13.05 14.26
N PHE A 110 14.00 -12.68 13.63
CA PHE A 110 15.33 -13.05 14.13
C PHE A 110 15.65 -12.44 15.50
N GLY A 111 16.09 -13.29 16.44
CA GLY A 111 16.56 -12.84 17.76
C GLY A 111 15.45 -12.35 18.67
N VAL A 112 14.18 -12.65 18.36
CA VAL A 112 13.05 -12.25 19.19
C VAL A 112 12.08 -13.40 19.42
N PHE A 113 11.48 -13.41 20.61
CA PHE A 113 10.27 -14.16 20.88
C PHE A 113 9.08 -13.22 20.82
N LYS A 114 8.15 -13.49 19.92
CA LYS A 114 6.95 -12.69 19.67
C LYS A 114 5.69 -13.50 19.98
N LEU A 115 4.76 -12.90 20.70
CA LEU A 115 3.43 -13.44 20.93
C LEU A 115 2.43 -12.35 20.59
N ASP A 116 1.63 -12.54 19.56
CA ASP A 116 0.54 -11.63 19.21
C ASP A 116 -0.80 -12.31 19.41
N LEU A 117 -1.73 -11.62 20.06
CA LEU A 117 -3.11 -12.05 20.25
C LEU A 117 -4.02 -10.95 19.72
N LYS A 118 -4.81 -11.25 18.69
CA LYS A 118 -5.86 -10.35 18.19
C LYS A 118 -7.22 -10.95 18.48
N THR A 119 -8.09 -10.20 19.14
CA THR A 119 -9.47 -10.63 19.43
C THR A 119 -10.44 -9.58 18.92
N LYS A 120 -11.68 -10.02 18.68
CA LYS A 120 -12.77 -9.13 18.30
C LYS A 120 -13.94 -9.35 19.25
N SER A 121 -14.38 -8.29 19.91
CA SER A 121 -15.55 -8.34 20.78
C SER A 121 -16.83 -8.45 19.96
N GLU A 122 -17.91 -8.94 20.58
CA GLU A 122 -19.25 -8.94 19.98
C GLU A 122 -19.73 -7.54 19.61
N SER A 123 -19.31 -6.53 20.39
CA SER A 123 -19.56 -5.11 20.11
C SER A 123 -18.73 -4.55 18.94
N GLY A 124 -17.88 -5.36 18.31
CA GLY A 124 -17.09 -4.99 17.13
C GLY A 124 -15.77 -4.26 17.43
N VAL A 125 -15.33 -4.22 18.70
CA VAL A 125 -14.03 -3.67 19.10
C VAL A 125 -12.95 -4.72 18.83
N GLU A 126 -11.91 -4.33 18.09
CA GLU A 126 -10.75 -5.16 17.80
C GLU A 126 -9.66 -4.86 18.84
N PHE A 127 -9.25 -5.86 19.62
CA PHE A 127 -8.10 -5.75 20.52
C PHE A 127 -6.92 -6.47 19.90
N SER A 128 -5.73 -5.90 19.96
CA SER A 128 -4.49 -6.56 19.60
C SER A 128 -3.45 -6.33 20.69
N SER A 129 -3.04 -7.41 21.33
CA SER A 129 -2.05 -7.45 22.40
C SER A 129 -0.83 -8.18 21.90
N GLY A 130 0.35 -7.62 22.10
CA GLY A 130 1.60 -8.18 21.61
C GLY A 130 2.69 -8.12 22.67
N ILE A 131 3.47 -9.20 22.80
CA ILE A 131 4.68 -9.24 23.62
C ILE A 131 5.85 -9.59 22.72
N THR A 132 6.93 -8.81 22.80
CA THR A 132 8.19 -9.08 22.11
C THR A 132 9.32 -9.09 23.13
N SER A 133 10.01 -10.22 23.25
CA SER A 133 11.23 -10.36 24.03
C SER A 133 12.43 -10.40 23.11
N ASN A 134 13.39 -9.50 23.31
CA ASN A 134 14.62 -9.46 22.53
C ASN A 134 15.70 -10.36 23.18
N GLN A 135 16.32 -11.21 22.37
CA GLN A 135 17.30 -12.21 22.82
C GLN A 135 18.75 -11.79 22.55
N GLU A 136 19.04 -10.49 22.53
CA GLU A 136 20.42 -10.01 22.37
C GLU A 136 21.31 -10.50 23.53
N SER A 137 22.35 -11.27 23.19
CA SER A 137 23.27 -11.87 24.16
C SER A 137 23.92 -10.80 25.04
N GLY A 138 23.76 -10.90 26.36
CA GLY A 138 24.49 -10.08 27.34
C GLY A 138 23.76 -8.85 27.88
N LYS A 139 22.50 -8.61 27.49
CA LYS A 139 21.62 -7.64 28.16
C LYS A 139 20.42 -8.36 28.75
N VAL A 140 19.93 -7.90 29.91
CA VAL A 140 18.62 -8.33 30.44
C VAL A 140 17.61 -8.16 29.31
N SER A 141 17.01 -9.26 28.86
CA SER A 141 16.02 -9.27 27.78
C SER A 141 14.91 -8.28 28.11
N LYS A 142 14.93 -7.10 27.49
CA LYS A 142 13.85 -6.13 27.62
C LYS A 142 12.64 -6.76 26.95
N VAL A 143 11.61 -7.05 27.75
CA VAL A 143 10.32 -7.49 27.26
C VAL A 143 9.51 -6.23 26.94
N PHE A 144 9.12 -6.07 25.69
CA PHE A 144 8.26 -5.01 25.23
C PHE A 144 6.84 -5.54 25.07
N GLY A 145 5.89 -4.92 25.77
CA GLY A 145 4.47 -5.19 25.62
C GLY A 145 3.77 -4.06 24.89
N SER A 146 2.78 -4.41 24.07
CA SER A 146 1.88 -3.46 23.43
C SER A 146 0.44 -3.95 23.52
N LEU A 147 -0.48 -3.02 23.68
CA LEU A 147 -1.91 -3.22 23.64
C LEU A 147 -2.46 -2.18 22.68
N SER A 148 -3.37 -2.59 21.80
CA SER A 148 -4.13 -1.67 20.96
C SER A 148 -5.58 -2.07 20.95
N SER A 149 -6.45 -1.07 21.02
CA SER A 149 -7.89 -1.20 20.83
C SER A 149 -8.28 -0.39 19.60
N LYS A 150 -9.13 -0.96 18.77
CA LYS A 150 -9.63 -0.31 17.56
C LYS A 150 -11.14 -0.44 17.53
N TYR A 151 -11.81 0.70 17.50
CA TYR A 151 -13.25 0.81 17.46
C TYR A 151 -13.69 1.57 16.21
N ALA A 152 -14.43 0.90 15.34
CA ALA A 152 -14.91 1.46 14.08
C ALA A 152 -16.40 1.82 14.20
N VAL A 153 -16.71 3.10 14.08
CA VAL A 153 -18.07 3.62 13.95
C VAL A 153 -18.41 3.73 12.46
N LYS A 154 -18.86 2.61 11.90
CA LYS A 154 -19.06 2.45 10.45
C LYS A 154 -20.01 3.48 9.84
N ASP A 155 -21.08 3.84 10.57
CA ASP A 155 -22.09 4.80 10.11
C ASP A 155 -21.47 6.15 9.72
N TYR A 156 -20.47 6.58 10.50
CA TYR A 156 -19.76 7.84 10.29
C TYR A 156 -18.38 7.67 9.64
N GLY A 157 -17.98 6.46 9.23
CA GLY A 157 -16.66 6.20 8.63
C GLY A 157 -15.50 6.54 9.56
N LEU A 158 -15.77 6.56 10.86
CA LEU A 158 -14.85 6.94 11.91
C LEU A 158 -14.19 5.69 12.50
N THR A 159 -12.90 5.73 12.75
CA THR A 159 -12.17 4.70 13.48
C THR A 159 -11.32 5.34 14.55
N PHE A 160 -11.55 4.94 15.79
CA PHE A 160 -10.74 5.29 16.94
C PHE A 160 -9.78 4.14 17.21
N THR A 161 -8.49 4.44 17.31
CA THR A 161 -7.48 3.46 17.72
C THR A 161 -6.72 4.01 18.91
N GLU A 162 -6.73 3.30 20.02
CA GLU A 162 -5.86 3.60 21.16
C GLU A 162 -4.76 2.55 21.23
N LYS A 163 -3.53 2.99 21.49
CA LYS A 163 -2.37 2.13 21.66
C LYS A 163 -1.69 2.50 22.96
N TRP A 164 -1.28 1.48 23.70
CA TRP A 164 -0.50 1.62 24.90
C TRP A 164 0.64 0.61 24.90
N ASN A 165 1.79 1.00 25.44
CA ASN A 165 2.95 0.12 25.52
C ASN A 165 3.60 0.16 26.91
N THR A 166 4.50 -0.79 27.15
CA THR A 166 5.21 -0.92 28.45
C THR A 166 6.17 0.22 28.75
N ASP A 167 6.50 1.06 27.76
CA ASP A 167 7.24 2.32 27.98
C ASP A 167 6.31 3.47 28.41
N ASN A 168 5.05 3.15 28.75
CA ASN A 168 3.99 4.07 29.14
C ASN A 168 3.59 5.09 28.07
N THR A 169 3.93 4.86 26.79
CA THR A 169 3.50 5.75 25.72
C THR A 169 2.06 5.42 25.34
N LEU A 170 1.18 6.42 25.40
CA LEU A 170 -0.18 6.37 24.92
C LEU A 170 -0.24 7.00 23.53
N ALA A 171 -0.90 6.36 22.58
CA ALA A 171 -1.19 6.93 21.27
C ALA A 171 -2.67 6.79 20.93
N THR A 172 -3.28 7.86 20.46
CA THR A 172 -4.69 7.91 20.05
C THR A 172 -4.75 8.35 18.59
N ASP A 173 -5.32 7.50 17.74
CA ASP A 173 -5.53 7.79 16.33
C ASP A 173 -7.04 7.93 16.07
N ILE A 174 -7.45 9.04 15.48
CA ILE A 174 -8.82 9.28 15.01
C ILE A 174 -8.76 9.34 13.49
N THR A 175 -9.41 8.37 12.83
CA THR A 175 -9.40 8.25 11.36
C THR A 175 -10.80 8.45 10.80
N ILE A 176 -10.93 9.28 9.77
CA ILE A 176 -12.11 9.42 8.92
C ILE A 176 -11.73 8.92 7.54
N GLN A 177 -12.55 8.03 6.97
CA GLN A 177 -12.29 7.46 5.64
C GLN A 177 -13.55 7.48 4.78
N ASP A 178 -13.39 7.84 3.50
CA ASP A 178 -14.40 7.73 2.43
C ASP A 178 -15.71 8.50 2.67
N LYS A 179 -15.73 9.47 3.59
CA LYS A 179 -16.92 10.28 3.90
C LYS A 179 -16.90 11.68 3.30
N ILE A 180 -15.72 12.27 3.16
CA ILE A 180 -15.55 13.60 2.54
C ILE A 180 -15.43 13.45 1.02
N ALA A 181 -14.63 12.48 0.57
CA ALA A 181 -14.49 12.07 -0.81
C ALA A 181 -14.08 10.59 -0.88
N ALA A 182 -14.48 9.89 -1.94
CA ALA A 182 -14.05 8.51 -2.16
C ALA A 182 -12.53 8.44 -2.33
N GLY A 183 -11.88 7.51 -1.63
CA GLY A 183 -10.43 7.35 -1.62
C GLY A 183 -9.69 8.29 -0.66
N LEU A 184 -10.39 9.22 0.00
CA LEU A 184 -9.80 10.14 0.99
C LEU A 184 -9.85 9.55 2.40
N LYS A 185 -8.68 9.53 3.04
CA LYS A 185 -8.46 9.12 4.42
C LYS A 185 -7.73 10.22 5.17
N ILE A 186 -8.29 10.66 6.29
CA ILE A 186 -7.68 11.63 7.20
C ILE A 186 -7.50 10.96 8.55
N THR A 187 -6.30 11.01 9.11
CA THR A 187 -5.97 10.48 10.43
C THR A 187 -5.31 11.56 11.26
N LEU A 188 -5.90 11.87 12.41
CA LEU A 188 -5.28 12.66 13.47
C LEU A 188 -4.68 11.69 14.48
N GLU A 189 -3.37 11.71 14.64
CA GLU A 189 -2.62 10.89 15.60
C GLU A 189 -2.06 11.79 16.70
N GLY A 190 -2.30 11.45 17.95
CA GLY A 190 -1.73 12.11 19.12
C GLY A 190 -0.97 11.09 19.96
N THR A 191 0.26 11.40 20.36
CA THR A 191 1.02 10.56 21.29
C THR A 191 1.41 11.34 22.54
N PHE A 192 1.40 10.63 23.67
CA PHE A 192 1.76 11.17 24.97
C PHE A 192 2.63 10.17 25.73
N ALA A 193 3.82 10.60 26.12
CA ALA A 193 4.73 9.87 26.98
C ALA A 193 4.77 10.53 28.37
N PRO A 194 4.10 9.99 29.40
CA PRO A 194 4.01 10.61 30.72
C PRO A 194 5.37 10.78 31.41
N GLN A 195 6.30 9.85 31.18
CA GLN A 195 7.61 9.83 31.82
C GLN A 195 8.50 11.01 31.40
N THR A 196 8.38 11.44 30.15
CA THR A 196 9.15 12.58 29.60
C THR A 196 8.32 13.84 29.46
N GLY A 197 6.99 13.75 29.63
CA GLY A 197 6.04 14.82 29.32
C GLY A 197 5.90 15.11 27.83
N THR A 198 6.53 14.32 26.96
CA THR A 198 6.54 14.55 25.51
C THR A 198 5.14 14.33 24.93
N LYS A 199 4.68 15.30 24.14
CA LYS A 199 3.44 15.25 23.37
C LYS A 199 3.77 15.50 21.92
N THR A 200 3.25 14.67 21.03
CA THR A 200 3.34 14.91 19.59
C THR A 200 1.98 14.76 18.95
N GLY A 201 1.73 15.52 17.90
CA GLY A 201 0.54 15.40 17.08
C GLY A 201 0.94 15.21 15.62
N LYS A 202 0.22 14.38 14.88
CA LYS A 202 0.44 14.18 13.45
C LYS A 202 -0.89 14.23 12.73
N LEU A 203 -0.96 15.03 11.67
CA LEU A 203 -2.09 15.04 10.75
C LEU A 203 -1.69 14.34 9.47
N LYS A 204 -2.24 13.15 9.23
CA LYS A 204 -2.03 12.35 8.03
C LYS A 204 -3.24 12.47 7.13
N THR A 205 -3.02 12.84 5.89
CA THR A 205 -4.03 12.84 4.83
C THR A 205 -3.54 11.91 3.73
N SER A 206 -4.41 11.07 3.19
CA SER A 206 -4.07 10.14 2.11
C SER A 206 -5.24 10.08 1.16
N PHE A 207 -4.96 10.22 -0.12
CA PHE A 207 -5.95 10.17 -1.18
C PHE A 207 -5.44 9.22 -2.25
N ALA A 208 -6.24 8.24 -2.67
CA ALA A 208 -5.88 7.37 -3.77
C ALA A 208 -7.07 7.13 -4.70
N ASN A 209 -6.80 7.19 -5.99
CA ASN A 209 -7.67 6.71 -7.06
C ASN A 209 -6.86 5.80 -8.01
N GLU A 210 -7.41 5.39 -9.14
CA GLU A 210 -6.76 4.46 -10.08
C GLU A 210 -5.44 5.03 -10.67
N THR A 211 -5.35 6.35 -10.83
CA THR A 211 -4.25 7.02 -11.54
C THR A 211 -3.26 7.71 -10.59
N VAL A 212 -3.71 8.16 -9.42
CA VAL A 212 -2.94 9.02 -8.53
C VAL A 212 -3.14 8.59 -7.09
N ALA A 213 -2.03 8.50 -6.36
CA ALA A 213 -2.03 8.36 -4.92
C ALA A 213 -1.20 9.47 -4.28
N VAL A 214 -1.77 10.21 -3.34
CA VAL A 214 -1.12 11.30 -2.61
C VAL A 214 -1.18 11.02 -1.12
N ASN A 215 -0.07 11.20 -0.42
CA ASN A 215 -0.02 11.22 1.04
C ASN A 215 0.59 12.53 1.50
N THR A 216 0.06 13.06 2.59
CA THR A 216 0.61 14.20 3.28
C THR A 216 0.62 13.88 4.76
N ASN A 217 1.75 14.08 5.42
CA ASN A 217 1.88 13.91 6.86
C ASN A 217 2.50 15.18 7.43
N LEU A 218 1.75 15.84 8.31
CA LEU A 218 2.18 17.05 9.00
C LEU A 218 2.45 16.70 10.46
N ASP A 219 3.73 16.68 10.82
CA ASP A 219 4.18 16.48 12.19
C ASP A 219 4.10 17.81 12.94
N LEU A 220 3.24 17.87 13.96
CA LEU A 220 3.01 19.03 14.82
C LEU A 220 3.99 18.94 16.00
N ASP A 221 5.28 19.09 15.71
CA ASP A 221 6.30 19.25 16.74
C ASP A 221 6.27 20.67 17.32
N LEU A 222 6.52 20.79 18.63
CA LEU A 222 6.52 22.05 19.37
C LEU A 222 7.60 23.02 18.89
N ALA A 223 8.72 22.51 18.38
CA ALA A 223 9.80 23.33 17.86
C ALA A 223 9.51 23.87 16.43
N GLY A 224 8.52 23.30 15.73
CA GLY A 224 8.06 23.70 14.40
C GLY A 224 7.72 22.51 13.51
N PRO A 225 6.71 22.63 12.63
CA PRO A 225 6.15 21.49 11.92
C PRO A 225 7.09 20.89 10.86
N ILE A 226 7.03 19.58 10.70
CA ILE A 226 7.66 18.87 9.57
C ILE A 226 6.55 18.47 8.61
N VAL A 227 6.68 18.91 7.36
CA VAL A 227 5.70 18.62 6.30
C VAL A 227 6.29 17.57 5.38
N ASP A 228 5.60 16.45 5.25
CA ASP A 228 5.97 15.31 4.42
C ASP A 228 4.88 15.13 3.36
N VAL A 229 5.28 15.11 2.08
CA VAL A 229 4.37 15.00 0.95
C VAL A 229 4.91 13.96 -0.01
N ALA A 230 4.07 12.99 -0.36
CA ALA A 230 4.38 11.99 -1.36
C ALA A 230 3.26 11.91 -2.39
N ALA A 231 3.62 11.70 -3.66
CA ALA A 231 2.67 11.52 -4.74
C ALA A 231 3.18 10.42 -5.69
N VAL A 232 2.27 9.59 -6.17
CA VAL A 232 2.53 8.53 -7.14
C VAL A 232 1.53 8.66 -8.28
N LEU A 233 2.03 8.62 -9.51
CA LEU A 233 1.25 8.50 -10.73
C LEU A 233 1.34 7.07 -11.25
N ASN A 234 0.20 6.51 -11.61
CA ASN A 234 0.06 5.18 -12.22
C ASN A 234 -0.50 5.32 -13.64
N TYR A 235 0.24 4.81 -14.61
CA TYR A 235 -0.19 4.78 -16.01
C TYR A 235 0.24 3.47 -16.67
N GLN A 236 -0.74 2.65 -17.08
CA GLN A 236 -0.50 1.36 -17.75
C GLN A 236 0.54 0.47 -17.04
N GLY A 237 0.50 0.43 -15.70
CA GLY A 237 1.42 -0.36 -14.87
C GLY A 237 2.73 0.35 -14.54
N TRP A 238 3.06 1.47 -15.19
CA TRP A 238 4.18 2.32 -14.79
C TRP A 238 3.80 3.17 -13.58
N LEU A 239 4.71 3.22 -12.61
CA LEU A 239 4.56 3.94 -11.36
C LEU A 239 5.67 4.99 -11.26
N ALA A 240 5.31 6.26 -11.18
CA ALA A 240 6.26 7.35 -10.96
C ALA A 240 5.93 8.06 -9.64
N GLY A 241 6.86 7.97 -8.69
CA GLY A 241 6.69 8.49 -7.34
C GLY A 241 7.65 9.61 -7.01
N VAL A 242 7.17 10.62 -6.29
CA VAL A 242 7.98 11.66 -5.66
C VAL A 242 7.63 11.75 -4.18
N HIS A 243 8.63 12.02 -3.36
CA HIS A 243 8.46 12.17 -1.92
C HIS A 243 9.39 13.26 -1.39
N GLY A 244 8.80 14.32 -0.86
CA GLY A 244 9.50 15.48 -0.30
C GLY A 244 9.18 15.64 1.18
N GLN A 245 10.19 16.00 1.97
CA GLN A 245 10.01 16.36 3.38
C GLN A 245 10.69 17.69 3.65
N PHE A 246 9.93 18.65 4.19
CA PHE A 246 10.38 19.99 4.55
C PHE A 246 10.35 20.18 6.07
N ASP A 247 11.48 20.56 6.65
CA ASP A 247 11.61 20.94 8.05
C ASP A 247 11.51 22.46 8.17
N SER A 248 10.43 22.96 8.77
CA SER A 248 10.19 24.40 8.89
C SER A 248 11.14 25.08 9.86
N GLN A 249 11.71 24.35 10.84
CA GLN A 249 12.63 24.90 11.83
C GLN A 249 13.97 25.23 11.18
N LYS A 250 14.42 24.33 10.30
CA LYS A 250 15.69 24.49 9.56
C LYS A 250 15.52 25.20 8.22
N ALA A 251 14.29 25.50 7.82
CA ALA A 251 13.91 26.00 6.50
C ALA A 251 14.59 25.22 5.36
N LYS A 252 14.63 23.89 5.47
CA LYS A 252 15.38 23.02 4.56
C LYS A 252 14.59 21.75 4.24
N PHE A 253 14.75 21.27 2.99
CA PHE A 253 14.31 19.94 2.62
C PHE A 253 15.20 18.87 3.25
N SER A 254 14.58 18.01 4.06
CA SER A 254 15.22 16.87 4.73
C SER A 254 15.21 15.61 3.86
N LYS A 255 14.18 15.45 3.01
CA LYS A 255 14.06 14.35 2.06
C LYS A 255 13.61 14.86 0.70
N ASN A 256 14.22 14.35 -0.36
CA ASN A 256 13.81 14.49 -1.75
C ASN A 256 14.08 13.15 -2.42
N ASN A 257 13.05 12.33 -2.48
CA ASN A 257 13.15 10.96 -2.97
C ASN A 257 12.33 10.84 -4.24
N PHE A 258 12.88 10.10 -5.20
CA PHE A 258 12.25 9.80 -6.48
C PHE A 258 12.17 8.30 -6.63
N ALA A 259 11.06 7.81 -7.14
CA ALA A 259 10.86 6.41 -7.41
C ALA A 259 10.28 6.20 -8.81
N LEU A 260 10.78 5.18 -9.49
CA LEU A 260 10.17 4.66 -10.71
C LEU A 260 9.91 3.17 -10.51
N GLY A 261 8.82 2.69 -11.06
CA GLY A 261 8.45 1.29 -10.95
C GLY A 261 7.61 0.85 -12.10
N TYR A 262 7.54 -0.46 -12.26
CA TYR A 262 6.64 -1.10 -13.19
C TYR A 262 6.00 -2.28 -12.46
N GLN A 263 4.67 -2.37 -12.52
CA GLN A 263 3.92 -3.43 -11.87
C GLN A 263 3.00 -4.11 -12.87
N SER A 264 3.13 -5.43 -12.92
CA SER A 264 2.26 -6.35 -13.65
C SER A 264 1.67 -7.37 -12.68
N LYS A 265 0.97 -8.39 -13.21
CA LYS A 265 0.31 -9.42 -12.39
C LYS A 265 1.32 -10.35 -11.70
N ASP A 266 2.39 -10.71 -12.40
CA ASP A 266 3.40 -11.69 -12.01
C ASP A 266 4.76 -11.05 -11.67
N PHE A 267 5.03 -9.83 -12.14
CA PHE A 267 6.31 -9.16 -11.93
C PHE A 267 6.14 -7.72 -11.43
N SER A 268 7.05 -7.28 -10.55
CA SER A 268 7.14 -5.88 -10.13
C SER A 268 8.60 -5.45 -10.04
N LEU A 269 8.93 -4.35 -10.72
CA LEU A 269 10.20 -3.65 -10.65
C LEU A 269 10.00 -2.35 -9.89
N HIS A 270 10.92 -2.02 -9.02
CA HIS A 270 10.95 -0.74 -8.31
C HIS A 270 12.39 -0.25 -8.25
N THR A 271 12.60 1.04 -8.50
CA THR A 271 13.85 1.74 -8.29
C THR A 271 13.56 3.03 -7.56
N ASN A 272 14.47 3.43 -6.69
CA ASN A 272 14.37 4.68 -5.95
C ASN A 272 15.72 5.36 -5.79
N VAL A 273 15.68 6.67 -5.65
CA VAL A 273 16.81 7.53 -5.38
C VAL A 273 16.42 8.42 -4.22
N ASP A 274 17.08 8.26 -3.09
CA ASP A 274 16.84 9.04 -1.88
C ASP A 274 17.94 10.11 -1.74
N ASN A 275 17.53 11.39 -1.73
CA ASN A 275 18.41 12.55 -1.58
C ASN A 275 19.57 12.63 -2.59
N GLY A 276 19.47 11.94 -3.73
CA GLY A 276 20.55 11.85 -4.73
C GLY A 276 21.80 11.11 -4.24
N LYS A 277 21.71 10.39 -3.11
CA LYS A 277 22.86 9.72 -2.47
C LYS A 277 22.65 8.23 -2.33
N GLU A 278 21.45 7.81 -1.93
CA GLU A 278 21.13 6.40 -1.76
C GLU A 278 20.30 5.95 -2.94
N PHE A 279 20.71 4.86 -3.56
CA PHE A 279 20.05 4.28 -4.71
C PHE A 279 19.59 2.89 -4.31
N GLY A 280 18.33 2.57 -4.62
CA GLY A 280 17.73 1.29 -4.36
C GLY A 280 17.04 0.73 -5.60
N GLY A 281 16.99 -0.58 -5.67
CA GLY A 281 16.27 -1.32 -6.67
C GLY A 281 15.74 -2.61 -6.07
N SER A 282 14.52 -2.98 -6.40
CA SER A 282 13.96 -4.28 -6.05
C SER A 282 13.15 -4.86 -7.18
N ILE A 283 13.20 -6.19 -7.29
CA ILE A 283 12.46 -6.97 -8.25
C ILE A 283 11.67 -8.00 -7.46
N TYR A 284 10.39 -8.11 -7.75
CA TYR A 284 9.53 -9.20 -7.32
C TYR A 284 9.08 -9.98 -8.54
N GLN A 285 9.09 -11.29 -8.44
CA GLN A 285 8.60 -12.19 -9.47
C GLN A 285 7.86 -13.35 -8.84
N LYS A 286 6.61 -13.55 -9.24
CA LYS A 286 5.82 -14.74 -8.94
C LYS A 286 6.15 -15.80 -9.97
N VAL A 287 7.06 -16.71 -9.63
CA VAL A 287 7.57 -17.76 -10.55
C VAL A 287 6.52 -18.85 -10.77
N SER A 288 5.75 -19.17 -9.73
CA SER A 288 4.61 -20.08 -9.80
C SER A 288 3.59 -19.76 -8.72
N GLU A 289 2.48 -20.48 -8.64
CA GLU A 289 1.52 -20.34 -7.54
C GLU A 289 2.11 -20.62 -6.15
N LYS A 290 3.20 -21.39 -6.10
CA LYS A 290 3.87 -21.77 -4.85
C LYS A 290 5.16 -20.97 -4.57
N ILE A 291 5.71 -20.28 -5.56
CA ILE A 291 7.04 -19.68 -5.45
C ILE A 291 6.99 -18.19 -5.78
N ASP A 292 7.31 -17.38 -4.79
CA ASP A 292 7.55 -15.95 -4.91
C ASP A 292 9.05 -15.70 -4.74
N CYS A 293 9.65 -14.95 -5.66
CA CYS A 293 11.06 -14.55 -5.60
C CYS A 293 11.18 -13.04 -5.46
N GLY A 294 12.21 -12.61 -4.73
CA GLY A 294 12.54 -11.21 -4.50
C GLY A 294 14.03 -10.98 -4.68
N ILE A 295 14.39 -9.89 -5.33
CA ILE A 295 15.76 -9.38 -5.41
C ILE A 295 15.73 -7.96 -4.85
N SER A 296 16.73 -7.61 -4.06
CA SER A 296 16.91 -6.25 -3.55
C SER A 296 18.36 -5.85 -3.72
N MET A 297 18.58 -4.63 -4.17
CA MET A 297 19.89 -4.01 -4.31
C MET A 297 19.83 -2.59 -3.75
N LYS A 298 20.83 -2.21 -2.96
CA LYS A 298 20.99 -0.85 -2.45
C LYS A 298 22.46 -0.47 -2.51
N TRP A 299 22.76 0.74 -2.95
CA TRP A 299 24.11 1.29 -2.87
C TRP A 299 24.06 2.77 -2.52
N THR A 300 25.16 3.29 -2.00
CA THR A 300 25.31 4.69 -1.62
C THR A 300 26.40 5.33 -2.47
N ALA A 301 26.10 6.45 -3.12
CA ALA A 301 27.08 7.20 -3.91
C ALA A 301 28.28 7.59 -3.05
N GLY A 302 29.49 7.31 -3.56
CA GLY A 302 30.75 7.55 -2.84
C GLY A 302 31.13 6.43 -1.87
N SER A 303 30.33 5.37 -1.73
CA SER A 303 30.71 4.14 -1.03
C SER A 303 30.99 3.01 -2.01
N ALA A 304 31.95 2.15 -1.68
CA ALA A 304 32.17 0.87 -2.38
C ALA A 304 31.17 -0.21 -1.93
N ASP A 305 30.46 0.02 -0.82
CA ASP A 305 29.52 -0.95 -0.25
C ASP A 305 28.23 -0.98 -1.07
N THR A 306 27.96 -2.14 -1.63
CA THR A 306 26.65 -2.49 -2.20
C THR A 306 26.01 -3.53 -1.30
N LEU A 307 24.72 -3.40 -1.02
CA LEU A 307 23.93 -4.44 -0.37
C LEU A 307 23.06 -5.10 -1.43
N PHE A 308 23.37 -6.36 -1.73
CA PHE A 308 22.60 -7.17 -2.66
C PHE A 308 22.02 -8.36 -1.92
N GLY A 309 20.75 -8.66 -2.17
CA GLY A 309 20.05 -9.79 -1.56
C GLY A 309 19.10 -10.47 -2.51
N VAL A 310 18.99 -11.78 -2.36
CA VAL A 310 18.03 -12.63 -3.05
C VAL A 310 17.20 -13.35 -2.00
N GLY A 311 15.89 -13.37 -2.20
CA GLY A 311 14.93 -13.99 -1.31
C GLY A 311 13.93 -14.82 -2.09
N ALA A 312 13.39 -15.84 -1.45
CA ALA A 312 12.34 -16.66 -1.98
C ALA A 312 11.39 -17.07 -0.85
N LYS A 313 10.10 -17.11 -1.18
CA LYS A 313 9.05 -17.72 -0.37
C LYS A 313 8.48 -18.90 -1.15
N PHE A 314 8.45 -20.04 -0.49
CA PHE A 314 7.96 -21.30 -1.01
C PHE A 314 6.76 -21.77 -0.18
N ALA A 315 5.58 -21.81 -0.77
CA ALA A 315 4.41 -22.44 -0.17
C ALA A 315 4.56 -23.97 -0.30
N LEU A 316 4.80 -24.65 0.83
CA LEU A 316 4.93 -26.11 0.88
C LEU A 316 3.56 -26.75 0.63
N ASP A 317 2.56 -26.27 1.37
CA ASP A 317 1.15 -26.64 1.28
C ASP A 317 0.26 -25.43 1.64
N ALA A 318 -1.03 -25.67 1.90
CA ALA A 318 -1.99 -24.61 2.23
C ALA A 318 -1.78 -23.96 3.61
N ASP A 319 -1.08 -24.66 4.52
CA ASP A 319 -0.88 -24.26 5.92
C ASP A 319 0.60 -24.03 6.27
N ALA A 320 1.53 -24.36 5.38
CA ALA A 320 2.97 -24.28 5.60
C ALA A 320 3.71 -23.50 4.50
N SER A 321 4.64 -22.62 4.91
CA SER A 321 5.52 -21.91 3.98
C SER A 321 6.94 -21.80 4.52
N LEU A 322 7.90 -21.94 3.60
CA LEU A 322 9.33 -21.75 3.84
C LEU A 322 9.75 -20.42 3.21
N HIS A 323 10.57 -19.67 3.94
CA HIS A 323 11.12 -18.39 3.50
C HIS A 323 12.64 -18.48 3.61
N ALA A 324 13.35 -18.13 2.55
CA ALA A 324 14.80 -18.16 2.51
C ALA A 324 15.31 -16.87 1.88
N LYS A 325 16.34 -16.26 2.47
CA LYS A 325 17.01 -15.11 1.90
C LYS A 325 18.51 -15.18 2.15
N ILE A 326 19.28 -14.62 1.24
CA ILE A 326 20.72 -14.49 1.35
C ILE A 326 21.12 -13.10 0.89
N ASN A 327 22.18 -12.55 1.48
CA ASN A 327 22.80 -11.34 0.99
C ASN A 327 24.30 -11.52 0.71
N ASN A 328 24.88 -10.53 0.05
CA ASN A 328 26.30 -10.48 -0.28
C ASN A 328 27.25 -10.27 0.92
N LYS A 329 26.71 -10.17 2.15
CA LYS A 329 27.48 -10.24 3.40
C LYS A 329 27.52 -11.65 3.98
N SER A 330 27.11 -12.65 3.20
CA SER A 330 26.99 -14.06 3.61
C SER A 330 26.02 -14.27 4.79
N LEU A 331 25.03 -13.39 4.97
CA LEU A 331 23.96 -13.60 5.95
C LEU A 331 22.83 -14.39 5.29
N ILE A 332 22.51 -15.54 5.87
CA ILE A 332 21.45 -16.43 5.41
C ILE A 332 20.29 -16.32 6.40
N GLY A 333 19.10 -15.97 5.92
CA GLY A 333 17.87 -15.92 6.69
C GLY A 333 16.93 -17.05 6.29
N LEU A 334 16.52 -17.86 7.25
CA LEU A 334 15.53 -18.93 7.09
C LEU A 334 14.30 -18.62 7.95
N GLY A 335 13.13 -18.91 7.43
CA GLY A 335 11.84 -18.76 8.08
C GLY A 335 10.95 -19.93 7.73
N TYR A 336 10.29 -20.52 8.73
CA TYR A 336 9.30 -21.57 8.55
C TYR A 336 8.02 -21.13 9.26
N GLN A 337 6.94 -21.02 8.51
CA GLN A 337 5.64 -20.62 9.02
C GLN A 337 4.67 -21.78 8.86
N GLN A 338 4.02 -22.17 9.95
CA GLN A 338 3.04 -23.24 10.03
C GLN A 338 1.77 -22.74 10.69
N LYS A 339 0.64 -22.88 10.01
CA LYS A 339 -0.68 -22.77 10.61
C LYS A 339 -0.97 -24.09 11.33
N LEU A 340 -1.10 -24.00 12.66
CA LEU A 340 -1.30 -25.16 13.54
C LEU A 340 -2.78 -25.52 13.65
N ARG A 341 -3.63 -24.50 13.64
CA ARG A 341 -5.09 -24.58 13.62
C ARG A 341 -5.66 -23.26 13.07
N PRO A 342 -6.94 -23.19 12.69
CA PRO A 342 -7.57 -21.91 12.38
C PRO A 342 -7.30 -20.90 13.50
N GLY A 343 -6.82 -19.72 13.13
CA GLY A 343 -6.47 -18.67 14.09
C GLY A 343 -5.16 -18.87 14.85
N VAL A 344 -4.33 -19.88 14.57
CA VAL A 344 -3.00 -20.01 15.22
C VAL A 344 -1.91 -20.29 14.20
N VAL A 345 -0.95 -19.38 14.13
CA VAL A 345 0.20 -19.46 13.23
C VAL A 345 1.49 -19.41 14.05
N LEU A 346 2.33 -20.43 13.89
CA LEU A 346 3.67 -20.50 14.43
C LEU A 346 4.67 -20.14 13.35
N THR A 347 5.57 -19.22 13.63
CA THR A 347 6.70 -18.87 12.77
C THR A 347 8.01 -19.11 13.50
N LEU A 348 8.88 -19.93 12.93
CA LEU A 348 10.25 -20.15 13.37
C LEU A 348 11.19 -19.43 12.40
N SER A 349 12.22 -18.77 12.89
CA SER A 349 13.17 -18.09 12.02
C SER A 349 14.59 -18.17 12.56
N ALA A 350 15.56 -18.22 11.65
CA ALA A 350 16.98 -18.28 11.96
C ALA A 350 17.78 -17.39 10.99
N ALA A 351 18.61 -16.51 11.52
CA ALA A 351 19.63 -15.80 10.77
C ALA A 351 21.00 -16.42 11.08
N ILE A 352 21.65 -16.92 10.06
CA ILE A 352 22.95 -17.59 10.11
C ILE A 352 23.97 -16.64 9.51
N ASP A 353 25.04 -16.38 10.27
CA ASP A 353 26.20 -15.64 9.80
C ASP A 353 27.15 -16.63 9.10
N GLY A 354 27.19 -16.59 7.78
CA GLY A 354 28.03 -17.46 6.97
C GLY A 354 29.52 -17.11 7.06
N GLN A 355 29.89 -15.90 7.47
CA GLN A 355 31.30 -15.55 7.72
C GLN A 355 31.79 -16.18 9.04
N ASN A 356 30.91 -16.24 10.04
CA ASN A 356 31.20 -16.74 11.38
C ASN A 356 30.48 -18.06 11.69
N PHE A 357 30.31 -18.94 10.69
CA PHE A 357 29.50 -20.15 10.82
C PHE A 357 29.90 -21.04 12.02
N ASN A 358 31.20 -21.20 12.27
CA ASN A 358 31.69 -22.02 13.39
C ASN A 358 31.77 -21.24 14.73
N ALA A 359 31.80 -19.90 14.67
CA ALA A 359 32.01 -19.04 15.84
C ALA A 359 30.70 -18.53 16.46
N GLY A 360 29.56 -18.72 15.78
CA GLY A 360 28.24 -18.35 16.25
C GLY A 360 27.75 -17.02 15.67
N GLY A 361 27.10 -16.20 16.51
CA GLY A 361 26.41 -14.98 16.03
C GLY A 361 25.08 -15.25 15.31
N HIS A 362 24.62 -16.51 15.34
CA HIS A 362 23.33 -16.89 14.77
C HIS A 362 22.19 -16.42 15.65
N LYS A 363 21.13 -15.90 15.04
CA LYS A 363 19.94 -15.43 15.75
C LYS A 363 18.78 -16.33 15.43
N VAL A 364 18.20 -16.96 16.45
CA VAL A 364 16.94 -17.70 16.33
C VAL A 364 15.82 -16.81 16.83
N GLY A 365 14.62 -16.99 16.30
CA GLY A 365 13.44 -16.41 16.92
C GLY A 365 12.17 -17.13 16.56
N VAL A 366 11.16 -16.91 17.38
CA VAL A 366 9.87 -17.61 17.35
C VAL A 366 8.78 -16.58 17.47
N ALA A 367 7.77 -16.66 16.61
CA ALA A 367 6.56 -15.87 16.71
C ALA A 367 5.34 -16.79 16.77
N LEU A 368 4.42 -16.51 17.69
CA LEU A 368 3.13 -17.14 17.77
C LEU A 368 2.05 -16.07 17.59
N GLU A 369 1.27 -16.20 16.54
CA GLU A 369 0.15 -15.31 16.24
C GLU A 369 -1.16 -16.05 16.51
N LEU A 370 -2.01 -15.48 17.36
CA LEU A 370 -3.32 -16.00 17.73
C LEU A 370 -4.43 -15.03 17.32
N GLU A 371 -5.38 -15.52 16.55
CA GLU A 371 -6.59 -14.82 16.10
C GLU A 371 -7.79 -15.79 16.29
N PRO A 372 -8.27 -15.97 17.54
CA PRO A 372 -9.37 -16.88 17.87
C PRO A 372 -10.72 -16.49 17.28
#